data_AF-A0A0F8BGM6-F1
#
_entry.id   AF-A0A0F8BGM6-F1
#
_cell.length_a   1.000
_cell.length_b   1.000
_cell.length_c   1.000
_cell.angle_alpha   90.00
_cell.angle_beta   90.00
_cell.angle_gamma   90.00
#
_symmetry.space_group_name_H-M   'P 1'
#
loop_
_entity.id
_entity.type
_entity.pdbx_description
1 polymer ?
#
loop_
_entity_poly.entity_id
_entity_poly.type
_entity_poly.pdbx_seq_one_letter_code
_entity_poly.pdbx_strand_id
1 'polypeptide(L)'
;MTDIIDKAAMALSAGLMLLGIVGMGLLELLVGQPYSPVPMTNEAGDVIATPLFSPQLRTGVVLAGIAVLGLYAAYKVVTPLAEDAQTGHETVAD
;
A
#
# COMPACT_ATOMS: atom_id res chain seq x y z
N MET A 1 19.79 -5.03 -14.53
CA MET A 1 19.83 -3.66 -13.97
C MET A 1 18.38 -3.24 -13.80
N THR A 2 17.96 -2.97 -12.56
CA THR A 2 16.59 -2.54 -12.25
C THR A 2 16.37 -1.14 -12.81
N ASP A 3 15.33 -0.97 -13.63
CA ASP A 3 14.98 0.34 -14.20
C ASP A 3 14.51 1.31 -13.09
N ILE A 4 14.52 2.62 -13.36
CA ILE A 4 14.03 3.62 -12.40
C ILE A 4 12.56 3.38 -12.04
N ILE A 5 11.74 2.90 -12.99
CA ILE A 5 10.34 2.55 -12.77
C ILE A 5 10.22 1.34 -11.86
N ASP A 6 11.04 0.31 -12.08
CA ASP A 6 11.08 -0.88 -11.23
C ASP A 6 11.42 -0.48 -9.78
N LYS A 7 12.42 0.40 -9.60
CA LYS A 7 12.81 0.90 -8.28
C LYS A 7 11.73 1.75 -7.63
N ALA A 8 11.07 2.63 -8.39
CA ALA A 8 9.99 3.46 -7.89
C ALA A 8 8.78 2.61 -7.44
N ALA A 9 8.38 1.62 -8.23
CA ALA A 9 7.28 0.73 -7.89
C ALA A 9 7.57 -0.08 -6.61
N MET A 10 8.79 -0.61 -6.48
CA MET A 10 9.22 -1.33 -5.27
C MET A 10 9.30 -0.39 -4.06
N ALA A 11 9.91 0.78 -4.19
CA ALA A 11 10.06 1.72 -3.09
C ALA A 11 8.72 2.28 -2.61
N LEU A 12 7.82 2.63 -3.53
CA LEU A 12 6.49 3.14 -3.20
C LEU A 12 5.64 2.06 -2.52
N SER A 13 5.56 0.86 -3.10
CA SER A 13 4.77 -0.23 -2.52
C SER A 13 5.28 -0.64 -1.14
N ALA A 14 6.59 -0.88 -1.00
CA ALA A 14 7.21 -1.21 0.27
C ALA A 14 7.06 -0.06 1.29
N GLY A 15 7.24 1.18 0.85
CA GLY A 15 7.09 2.38 1.69
C GLY A 15 5.67 2.52 2.23
N LEU A 16 4.65 2.34 1.39
CA LEU A 16 3.25 2.36 1.80
C LEU A 16 2.93 1.24 2.79
N MET A 17 3.38 0.01 2.51
CA MET A 17 3.18 -1.12 3.43
C MET A 17 3.88 -0.89 4.77
N LEU A 18 5.13 -0.43 4.78
CA LEU A 18 5.86 -0.12 6.02
C LEU A 18 5.23 1.03 6.80
N LEU A 19 4.80 2.08 6.10
CA LEU A 19 4.07 3.19 6.72
C LEU A 19 2.77 2.70 7.35
N GLY A 20 2.03 1.83 6.66
CA GLY A 20 0.79 1.23 7.11
C GLY A 20 0.93 0.37 8.36
N ILE A 21 1.93 -0.52 8.36
CA ILE A 21 2.14 -1.53 9.39
C ILE A 21 2.87 -0.94 10.60
N VAL A 22 3.99 -0.28 10.36
CA VAL A 22 4.92 0.18 11.42
C VAL A 22 4.84 1.69 11.60
N GLY A 23 4.89 2.46 10.52
CA GLY A 23 5.01 3.92 10.60
C GLY A 23 3.86 4.59 11.36
N MET A 24 2.61 4.26 11.01
CA MET A 24 1.44 4.76 11.73
C MET A 24 1.40 4.26 13.17
N GLY A 25 1.86 3.03 13.46
CA GLY A 25 2.01 2.53 14.82
C GLY A 25 3.02 3.33 15.65
N LEU A 26 4.16 3.71 15.06
CA LEU A 26 5.15 4.55 15.72
C LEU A 26 4.61 5.97 15.96
N LEU A 27 3.95 6.57 14.97
CA LEU A 27 3.33 7.89 15.13
C LEU A 27 2.29 7.88 16.25
N GLU A 28 1.46 6.84 16.31
CA GLU A 28 0.47 6.65 17.37
C GLU A 28 1.12 6.65 18.77
N LEU A 29 2.26 5.99 18.95
CA LEU A 29 2.99 5.96 20.22
C LEU A 29 3.58 7.33 20.60
N LEU A 30 4.00 8.11 19.61
CA LEU A 30 4.66 9.40 19.83
C LEU A 30 3.68 10.55 20.05
N VAL A 31 2.52 10.54 19.39
CA VAL A 31 1.59 11.69 19.37
C VAL A 31 0.14 11.36 19.73
N GLY A 32 -0.23 10.09 19.92
CA GLY A 32 -1.63 9.65 20.08
C GLY A 32 -2.20 9.65 21.51
N GLN A 33 -1.69 10.47 22.44
CA GLN A 33 -2.20 10.48 23.82
C GLN A 33 -3.62 11.10 23.92
N PRO A 34 -4.56 10.49 24.66
CA PRO A 34 -4.44 9.25 25.46
C PRO A 34 -4.58 7.99 24.58
N TYR A 35 -3.50 7.21 24.50
CA TYR A 35 -3.46 6.01 23.66
C TYR A 35 -4.26 4.89 24.30
N SER A 36 -5.20 4.31 23.55
CA SER A 36 -5.71 2.98 23.87
C SER A 36 -6.11 2.23 22.59
N PRO A 37 -5.65 0.98 22.40
CA PRO A 37 -6.07 0.14 21.28
C PRO A 37 -7.53 -0.32 21.41
N VAL A 38 -8.16 -0.07 22.56
CA VAL A 38 -9.56 -0.34 22.86
C VAL A 38 -10.20 0.95 23.37
N PRO A 39 -11.39 1.36 22.90
CA PRO A 39 -12.07 2.53 23.43
C PRO A 39 -12.12 2.50 24.96
N MET A 40 -11.47 3.46 25.62
CA MET A 40 -11.60 3.59 27.07
C MET A 40 -12.85 4.39 27.36
N THR A 41 -13.62 3.96 28.35
CA THR A 41 -14.82 4.68 28.79
C THR A 41 -14.60 5.29 30.18
N ASN A 42 -15.21 6.45 30.44
CA ASN A 42 -15.30 6.99 31.80
C ASN A 42 -16.41 6.25 32.59
N GLU A 43 -16.61 6.60 33.88
CA GLU A 43 -17.68 6.00 34.69
C GLU A 43 -19.11 6.27 34.16
N ALA A 44 -19.28 7.29 33.30
CA ALA A 44 -20.53 7.58 32.63
C ALA A 44 -20.72 6.79 31.33
N GLY A 45 -19.71 6.03 30.87
CA GLY A 45 -19.74 5.26 29.62
C GLY A 45 -19.30 6.06 28.39
N ASP A 46 -18.86 7.30 28.53
CA ASP A 46 -18.37 8.11 27.40
C ASP A 46 -17.00 7.60 26.95
N VAL A 47 -16.79 7.50 25.63
CA VAL A 47 -15.49 7.13 25.06
C VAL A 47 -14.51 8.30 25.20
N ILE A 48 -13.47 8.10 26.01
CA ILE A 48 -12.46 9.12 26.35
C ILE A 48 -11.11 8.90 25.64
N ALA A 49 -10.91 7.77 24.97
CA ALA A 49 -9.71 7.48 24.20
C ALA A 49 -10.06 6.64 22.97
N THR A 50 -9.59 7.07 21.80
CA THR A 50 -9.70 6.35 20.54
C THR A 50 -8.36 6.39 19.80
N PRO A 51 -8.08 5.39 18.93
CA PRO A 51 -6.90 5.45 18.08
C PRO A 51 -6.85 6.74 17.24
N LEU A 52 -5.66 7.33 17.14
CA LEU A 52 -5.32 8.45 16.26
C LEU A 52 -5.57 8.10 14.79
N PHE A 53 -5.16 6.90 14.37
CA PHE A 53 -5.44 6.39 13.03
C PHE A 53 -6.52 5.31 13.07
N SER A 54 -7.62 5.53 12.35
CA SER A 54 -8.69 4.54 12.25
C SER A 54 -8.20 3.23 11.60
N PRO A 55 -8.82 2.07 11.93
CA PRO A 55 -8.48 0.79 11.32
C PRO A 55 -8.60 0.80 9.79
N GLN A 56 -9.57 1.55 9.26
CA GLN A 56 -9.80 1.70 7.83
C GLN A 56 -8.65 2.45 7.16
N LEU A 57 -8.13 3.51 7.77
CA LEU A 57 -7.00 4.26 7.22
C LEU A 57 -5.72 3.41 7.21
N ARG A 58 -5.46 2.69 8.32
CA ARG A 58 -4.32 1.77 8.40
C ARG A 58 -4.36 0.71 7.31
N THR A 59 -5.50 0.02 7.20
CA THR A 59 -5.71 -1.02 6.20
C THR A 59 -5.64 -0.45 4.79
N GLY A 60 -6.26 0.72 4.56
CA GLY A 60 -6.27 1.39 3.26
C GLY A 60 -4.87 1.71 2.74
N VAL A 61 -3.97 2.20 3.61
CA VAL A 61 -2.58 2.48 3.22
C VAL A 61 -1.81 1.21 2.87
N VAL A 62 -1.98 0.14 3.64
CA VAL A 62 -1.36 -1.16 3.32
C VAL A 62 -1.88 -1.71 1.99
N LEU A 63 -3.19 -1.68 1.79
CA LEU A 63 -3.83 -2.11 0.54
C LEU A 63 -3.40 -1.25 -0.64
N ALA A 64 -3.16 0.05 -0.46
CA ALA A 64 -2.60 0.90 -1.51
C ALA A 64 -1.20 0.44 -1.94
N GLY A 65 -0.34 0.07 -0.98
CA GLY A 65 0.97 -0.51 -1.28
C GLY A 65 0.88 -1.82 -2.07
N ILE A 66 -0.03 -2.70 -1.67
CA ILE A 66 -0.31 -3.96 -2.39
C ILE A 66 -0.88 -3.68 -3.78
N ALA A 67 -1.79 -2.72 -3.92
CA ALA A 67 -2.38 -2.36 -5.20
C ALA A 67 -1.31 -1.82 -6.17
N VAL A 68 -0.41 -0.95 -5.72
CA VAL A 68 0.72 -0.46 -6.53
C VAL A 68 1.57 -1.63 -7.01
N LEU A 69 1.94 -2.53 -6.09
CA LEU A 69 2.76 -3.70 -6.42
C LEU A 69 2.05 -4.62 -7.42
N GLY A 70 0.76 -4.91 -7.19
CA GLY A 70 -0.05 -5.77 -8.03
C GLY A 70 -0.25 -5.20 -9.44
N LEU A 71 -0.55 -3.90 -9.55
CA LEU A 71 -0.68 -3.21 -10.83
C LEU A 71 0.64 -3.23 -11.62
N TYR A 72 1.76 -2.96 -10.96
CA TYR A 72 3.07 -2.99 -11.60
C TYR A 72 3.49 -4.40 -12.01
N ALA A 73 3.21 -5.42 -11.19
CA ALA A 73 3.43 -6.82 -11.54
C ALA A 73 2.59 -7.22 -12.78
N ALA A 74 1.31 -6.84 -12.80
CA ALA A 74 0.43 -7.08 -13.96
C ALA A 74 0.97 -6.40 -15.22
N TYR A 75 1.41 -5.14 -15.13
CA TYR A 75 2.06 -4.43 -16.24
C TYR A 75 3.27 -5.20 -16.79
N LYS A 76 4.17 -5.67 -15.92
CA LYS A 76 5.38 -6.40 -16.33
C LYS A 76 5.07 -7.75 -16.97
N VAL A 77 3.96 -8.39 -16.61
CA VAL A 77 3.49 -9.62 -17.26
C VAL A 77 2.85 -9.32 -18.61
N VAL A 78 1.95 -8.34 -18.68
CA VAL A 78 1.16 -8.07 -19.89
C VAL A 78 1.98 -7.46 -21.02
N THR A 79 2.95 -6.60 -20.72
CA THR A 79 3.75 -5.87 -21.73
C THR A 79 4.47 -6.81 -22.72
N PRO A 80 5.27 -7.81 -22.30
CA PRO A 80 5.95 -8.70 -23.25
C PRO A 80 4.97 -9.53 -24.09
N LEU A 81 3.83 -9.96 -23.52
CA LEU A 81 2.81 -10.68 -24.29
C LEU A 81 2.21 -9.83 -25.42
N ALA A 82 2.08 -8.52 -25.21
CA ALA A 82 1.57 -7.61 -26.23
C ALA A 82 2.59 -7.38 -27.37
N GLU A 83 3.88 -7.30 -27.04
CA GLU A 83 4.97 -7.16 -28.02
C GLU A 83 5.10 -8.40 -28.91
N ASP A 84 5.00 -9.60 -28.33
CA ASP A 84 5.00 -10.87 -29.06
C ASP A 84 3.82 -10.97 -30.04
N ALA A 85 2.63 -10.53 -29.62
CA ALA A 85 1.43 -10.53 -30.44
C ALA A 85 1.47 -9.55 -31.63
N GLN A 86 2.20 -8.43 -31.49
CA GLN A 86 2.40 -7.44 -32.57
C GLN A 86 3.41 -7.94 -33.60
N THR A 87 4.57 -8.43 -33.14
CA THR A 87 5.62 -8.99 -34.01
C THR A 87 5.10 -10.17 -34.84
N GLY A 88 4.24 -10.99 -34.22
CA GLY A 88 3.58 -12.10 -34.89
C GLY A 88 2.58 -11.69 -35.97
N HIS A 89 2.03 -10.47 -35.96
CA HIS A 89 1.14 -9.98 -37.03
C HIS A 89 1.91 -9.38 -38.21
N GLU A 90 3.03 -8.69 -37.95
CA GLU A 90 3.86 -8.07 -39.00
C GLU A 90 4.52 -9.14 -39.89
N THR A 91 4.86 -10.30 -39.34
CA THR A 91 5.47 -11.41 -40.08
C THR A 91 4.51 -12.22 -40.97
N VAL A 92 3.20 -12.07 -40.82
CA VAL A 92 2.18 -12.75 -41.68
C VAL A 92 1.71 -11.87 -42.83
N ALA A 93 2.09 -10.59 -42.84
CA ALA A 93 1.65 -9.60 -43.82
C ALA A 93 2.64 -9.40 -44.99
N ASP A 94 3.76 -10.12 -45.02
CA ASP A 94 4.77 -10.17 -46.10
C ASP A 94 4.71 -11.54 -46.82
#